data_AF-A0A2N6CVF8-F1
#
_entry.id   AF-A0A2N6CVF8-F1
#
_cell.length_a   1.000
_cell.length_b   1.000
_cell.length_c   1.000
_cell.angle_alpha   90.00
_cell.angle_beta   90.00
_cell.angle_gamma   90.00
#
_symmetry.space_group_name_H-M   'P 1'
#
loop_
_entity.id
_entity.type
_entity.pdbx_description
1 polymer ?
#
loop_
_entity_poly.entity_id
_entity_poly.type
_entity_poly.pdbx_seq_one_letter_code
_entity_poly.pdbx_strand_id
1 'polypeptide(L)'
;MHQTTDVFGVRSRLIKTYLEREAVDKRFKEALQSGNEVIVYGSSKQGKTSLILKHLSEDQYVKVECSPNTQPVDIYKSILRQIGVTFIESETTDSGYEHGAKVGGSFRVKIPFLGDTKASVEAQDKASGKSSVRQSHVEYNLALAQDVSEVLHSNGFRKYIVLENFHYLSNEVQQSLAYDLRIFQDHHLVFVVLGIWREANRLVQFNGDLLDRVTESVWGQIKNSSH
;
A
#
# COMPACT_ATOMS: atom_id res chain seq x y z
N MET A 1 34.37 21.24 7.82
CA MET A 1 34.35 20.71 9.20
C MET A 1 32.89 20.42 9.54
N HIS A 2 32.45 19.17 9.38
CA HIS A 2 31.04 18.80 9.54
C HIS A 2 30.78 18.36 10.99
N GLN A 3 29.75 18.92 11.63
CA GLN A 3 29.36 18.53 12.98
C GLN A 3 28.69 17.15 12.95
N THR A 4 29.15 16.28 13.84
CA THR A 4 28.75 14.87 14.01
C THR A 4 27.27 14.67 14.35
N THR A 5 26.54 15.73 14.67
CA THR A 5 25.12 15.72 15.03
C THR A 5 24.18 15.58 13.83
N ASP A 6 24.62 15.91 12.61
CA ASP A 6 23.82 15.75 11.38
C ASP A 6 23.81 14.31 10.83
N VAL A 7 24.59 13.40 11.43
CA VAL A 7 24.75 12.01 10.96
C VAL A 7 23.91 11.00 11.75
N PHE A 8 23.42 11.39 12.94
CA PHE A 8 22.68 10.48 13.85
C PHE A 8 21.29 11.01 14.27
N GLY A 9 20.82 12.11 13.67
CA GLY A 9 19.52 12.70 13.99
C GLY A 9 18.35 11.95 13.38
N VAL A 10 17.47 11.40 14.22
CA VAL A 10 16.16 10.84 13.86
C VAL A 10 15.23 11.99 13.41
N ARG A 11 15.42 12.50 12.20
CA ARG A 11 14.49 13.42 11.52
C ARG A 11 14.48 13.11 10.04
N SER A 12 13.30 13.07 9.44
CA SER A 12 13.01 12.82 8.02
C SER A 12 13.51 13.92 7.06
N ARG A 13 14.59 14.64 7.41
CA ARG A 13 15.25 15.57 6.49
C ARG A 13 16.17 14.76 5.59
N LEU A 14 15.95 14.90 4.28
CA LEU A 14 16.84 14.56 3.17
C LEU A 14 18.23 14.14 3.65
N ILE A 15 18.48 12.84 3.56
CA ILE A 15 19.66 12.19 4.09
C ILE A 15 20.84 12.65 3.22
N LYS A 16 21.54 13.69 3.66
CA LYS A 16 22.82 14.13 3.06
C LYS A 16 23.86 13.01 3.01
N THR A 17 23.63 11.90 3.72
CA THR A 17 24.46 10.70 3.78
C THR A 17 23.96 9.55 2.90
N TYR A 18 22.94 9.74 2.06
CA TYR A 18 22.53 8.71 1.11
C TYR A 18 23.59 8.55 0.02
N LEU A 19 24.20 7.37 -0.04
CA LEU A 19 25.11 7.00 -1.10
C LEU A 19 24.31 6.35 -2.22
N GLU A 20 24.22 7.03 -3.36
CA GLU A 20 23.61 6.50 -4.57
C GLU A 20 24.34 5.23 -5.02
N ARG A 21 23.57 4.24 -5.44
CA ARG A 21 24.06 2.99 -5.99
C ARG A 21 23.43 2.83 -7.36
N GLU A 22 24.14 3.31 -8.37
CA GLU A 22 23.64 3.46 -9.75
C GLU A 22 22.76 2.30 -10.22
N ALA A 23 23.19 1.04 -10.04
CA ALA A 23 22.42 -0.13 -10.44
C ALA A 23 21.09 -0.30 -9.69
N VAL A 24 21.06 -0.05 -8.38
CA VAL A 24 19.86 -0.19 -7.53
C VAL A 24 18.92 0.97 -7.77
N ASP A 25 19.44 2.20 -7.78
CA ASP A 25 18.67 3.41 -8.02
C ASP A 25 18.05 3.43 -9.42
N LYS A 26 18.79 3.00 -10.45
CA LYS A 26 18.28 2.88 -11.82
C LYS A 26 17.17 1.84 -11.90
N ARG A 27 17.39 0.62 -11.37
CA ARG A 27 16.39 -0.44 -11.37
C ARG A 27 15.13 -0.04 -10.62
N PHE A 28 15.27 0.67 -9.50
CA PHE A 28 14.14 1.19 -8.74
C PHE A 28 13.30 2.18 -9.55
N LYS A 29 13.95 3.14 -10.23
CA LYS A 29 13.24 4.09 -11.12
C LYS A 29 12.54 3.40 -12.29
N GLU A 30 13.22 2.47 -12.95
CA GLU A 30 12.65 1.71 -14.06
C GLU A 30 11.43 0.89 -13.60
N ALA A 31 11.50 0.28 -12.41
CA ALA A 31 10.38 -0.46 -11.83
C ALA A 31 9.16 0.42 -11.55
N LEU A 32 9.38 1.62 -11.01
CA LEU A 32 8.31 2.58 -10.74
C LEU A 32 7.60 3.05 -12.02
N GLN A 33 8.29 3.02 -13.16
CA GLN A 33 7.77 3.45 -14.47
C GLN A 33 7.10 2.31 -15.25
N SER A 34 7.48 1.06 -15.01
CA SER A 34 6.94 -0.09 -15.76
C SER A 34 5.54 -0.51 -15.31
N GLY A 35 5.07 -0.02 -14.16
CA GLY A 35 3.82 -0.49 -13.55
C GLY A 35 3.95 -1.86 -12.88
N ASN A 36 5.18 -2.35 -12.70
CA ASN A 36 5.45 -3.56 -11.93
C ASN A 36 5.45 -3.26 -10.44
N GLU A 37 5.05 -4.26 -9.66
CA GLU A 37 5.23 -4.24 -8.22
C GLU A 37 6.72 -4.19 -7.88
N VAL A 38 7.10 -3.32 -6.95
CA VAL A 38 8.51 -3.09 -6.62
C VAL A 38 8.82 -3.76 -5.30
N ILE A 39 9.78 -4.69 -5.29
CA ILE A 39 10.22 -5.35 -4.07
C ILE A 39 11.66 -4.93 -3.77
N VAL A 40 11.89 -4.34 -2.60
CA VAL A 40 13.22 -3.97 -2.12
C VAL A 40 13.49 -4.68 -0.80
N TYR A 41 14.48 -5.57 -0.80
CA TYR A 41 14.88 -6.31 0.38
C TYR A 41 16.37 -6.17 0.67
N GLY A 42 16.72 -6.25 1.95
CA GLY A 42 18.11 -6.18 2.42
C GLY A 42 18.14 -6.05 3.94
N SER A 43 19.31 -6.08 4.55
CA SER A 43 19.38 -6.09 6.02
C SER A 43 18.84 -4.81 6.65
N SER A 44 18.59 -4.86 7.97
CA SER A 44 18.10 -3.72 8.73
C SER A 44 19.04 -2.51 8.62
N LYS A 45 18.47 -1.29 8.69
CA LYS A 45 19.19 0.00 8.69
C LYS A 45 20.11 0.26 7.50
N GLN A 46 19.98 -0.47 6.40
CA GLN A 46 20.89 -0.28 5.28
C GLN A 46 20.51 0.88 4.35
N GLY A 47 19.31 1.47 4.46
CA GLY A 47 18.88 2.63 3.65
C GLY A 47 17.71 2.39 2.68
N LYS A 48 16.88 1.36 2.91
CA LYS A 48 15.67 1.10 2.08
C LYS A 48 14.68 2.27 2.09
N THR A 49 14.36 2.80 3.27
CA THR A 49 13.53 4.01 3.41
C THR A 49 14.19 5.23 2.75
N SER A 50 15.52 5.30 2.81
CA SER A 50 16.29 6.37 2.16
C SER A 50 16.20 6.31 0.63
N LEU A 51 16.15 5.11 0.03
CA LEU A 51 15.91 4.93 -1.40
C LEU A 51 14.55 5.50 -1.82
N ILE A 52 13.49 5.27 -1.04
CA ILE A 52 12.17 5.87 -1.28
C ILE A 52 12.26 7.40 -1.24
N LEU A 53 12.76 7.96 -0.13
CA LEU A 53 12.86 9.42 0.06
C LEU A 53 13.74 10.12 -0.99
N LYS A 54 14.65 9.38 -1.62
CA LYS A 54 15.53 9.91 -2.67
C LYS A 54 14.81 10.02 -4.02
N HIS A 55 13.90 9.09 -4.33
CA HIS A 55 13.27 8.97 -5.65
C HIS A 55 11.80 9.36 -5.68
N LEU A 56 11.13 9.41 -4.52
CA LEU A 56 9.75 9.79 -4.37
C LEU A 56 9.62 10.90 -3.32
N SER A 57 8.90 11.97 -3.66
CA SER A 57 8.47 12.97 -2.69
C SER A 57 7.30 12.45 -1.84
N GLU A 58 7.12 13.02 -0.64
CA GLU A 58 6.11 12.55 0.32
C GLU A 58 4.68 12.60 -0.21
N ASP A 59 4.38 13.45 -1.20
CA ASP A 59 3.08 13.54 -1.85
C ASP A 59 2.86 12.46 -2.92
N GLN A 60 3.92 11.79 -3.39
CA GLN A 60 3.85 10.75 -4.42
C GLN A 60 3.51 9.35 -3.87
N TYR A 61 3.51 9.16 -2.55
CA TYR A 61 3.19 7.87 -1.95
C TYR A 61 2.33 7.98 -0.69
N VAL A 62 1.69 6.87 -0.34
CA VAL A 62 1.16 6.60 1.00
C VAL A 62 1.96 5.46 1.61
N LYS A 63 2.06 5.42 2.94
CA LYS A 63 2.96 4.48 3.62
C LYS A 63 2.23 3.70 4.69
N VAL A 64 2.42 2.39 4.72
CA VAL A 64 1.93 1.52 5.79
C VAL A 64 3.11 0.77 6.39
N GLU A 65 3.28 0.90 7.71
CA GLU A 65 4.28 0.14 8.46
C GLU A 65 3.64 -1.15 9.00
N CYS A 66 4.11 -2.30 8.51
CA CYS A 66 3.60 -3.60 8.93
C CYS A 66 4.13 -3.98 10.32
N SER A 67 3.28 -4.65 11.09
CA SER A 67 3.59 -5.23 12.40
C SER A 67 3.22 -6.72 12.42
N PRO A 68 3.67 -7.51 13.42
CA PRO A 68 3.37 -8.93 13.49
C PRO A 68 1.87 -9.29 13.47
N ASN A 69 1.02 -8.39 13.95
CA ASN A 69 -0.43 -8.61 14.04
C ASN A 69 -1.20 -8.00 12.86
N THR A 70 -0.53 -7.30 11.95
CA THR A 70 -1.16 -6.62 10.81
C THR A 70 -1.79 -7.64 9.86
N GLN A 71 -3.08 -7.47 9.54
CA GLN A 71 -3.79 -8.20 8.51
C GLN A 71 -3.88 -7.39 7.21
N PRO A 72 -4.14 -8.00 6.03
CA PRO A 72 -4.28 -7.28 4.77
C PRO A 72 -5.30 -6.14 4.87
N VAL A 73 -6.41 -6.40 5.56
CA VAL A 73 -7.49 -5.44 5.72
C VAL A 73 -7.10 -4.20 6.53
N ASP A 74 -6.16 -4.33 7.47
CA ASP A 74 -5.62 -3.21 8.23
C ASP A 74 -4.76 -2.30 7.34
N ILE A 75 -4.03 -2.90 6.39
CA ILE A 75 -3.26 -2.19 5.38
C ILE A 75 -4.22 -1.36 4.52
N TYR A 76 -5.29 -1.96 4.02
CA TYR A 76 -6.28 -1.29 3.17
C TYR A 76 -6.98 -0.15 3.91
N LYS A 77 -7.44 -0.39 5.15
CA LYS A 77 -7.96 0.69 6.01
C LYS A 77 -6.97 1.81 6.24
N SER A 78 -5.68 1.51 6.40
CA SER A 78 -4.64 2.53 6.57
C SER A 78 -4.50 3.41 5.33
N ILE A 79 -4.47 2.81 4.14
CA ILE A 79 -4.40 3.51 2.85
C ILE A 79 -5.61 4.44 2.69
N LEU A 80 -6.83 3.90 2.87
CA LEU A 80 -8.08 4.65 2.74
C LEU A 80 -8.13 5.86 3.69
N ARG A 81 -7.67 5.70 4.94
CA ARG A 81 -7.59 6.80 5.90
C ARG A 81 -6.59 7.89 5.48
N GLN A 82 -5.44 7.51 4.95
CA GLN A 82 -4.41 8.47 4.50
C GLN A 82 -4.87 9.33 3.31
N ILE A 83 -5.85 8.86 2.54
CA ILE A 83 -6.43 9.60 1.42
C ILE A 83 -7.75 10.28 1.76
N GLY A 84 -8.15 10.26 3.04
CA GLY A 84 -9.34 10.96 3.52
C GLY A 84 -10.67 10.26 3.24
N VAL A 85 -10.66 8.99 2.83
CA VAL A 85 -11.90 8.22 2.64
C VAL A 85 -12.53 7.94 4.00
N THR A 86 -13.74 8.46 4.17
CA THR A 86 -14.59 8.16 5.32
C THR A 86 -15.48 6.96 4.99
N PHE A 87 -15.65 6.07 5.96
CA PHE A 87 -16.51 4.92 5.79
C PHE A 87 -17.12 4.48 7.12
N ILE A 88 -18.28 3.83 7.02
CA ILE A 88 -18.97 3.22 8.14
C ILE A 88 -18.77 1.72 8.02
N GLU A 89 -18.28 1.08 9.09
CA GLU A 89 -18.23 -0.38 9.18
C GLU A 89 -19.66 -0.90 9.23
N SER A 90 -20.04 -1.77 8.29
CA SER A 90 -21.35 -2.41 8.34
C SER A 90 -21.28 -3.63 9.25
N GLU A 91 -22.12 -3.66 10.29
CA GLU A 91 -22.27 -4.83 11.15
C GLU A 91 -22.70 -6.03 10.30
N THR A 92 -21.84 -7.05 10.24
CA THR A 92 -22.28 -8.40 9.94
C THR A 92 -21.83 -9.24 11.11
N THR A 93 -22.78 -9.49 12.01
CA THR A 93 -22.59 -10.35 13.17
C THR A 93 -22.43 -11.77 12.67
N ASP A 94 -21.20 -12.24 12.50
CA ASP A 94 -20.98 -13.67 12.30
C ASP A 94 -20.96 -14.33 13.68
N SER A 95 -22.11 -14.89 14.05
CA SER A 95 -22.26 -15.72 15.25
C SER A 95 -21.51 -17.04 15.03
N GLY A 96 -20.22 -17.08 15.34
CA GLY A 96 -19.38 -18.28 15.29
C GLY A 96 -18.38 -18.30 16.43
N TYR A 97 -18.56 -19.26 17.34
CA TYR A 97 -17.80 -19.49 18.57
C TYR A 97 -16.31 -19.84 18.37
N GLU A 98 -15.52 -19.45 19.36
CA GLU A 98 -14.32 -20.10 19.95
C GLU A 98 -13.15 -20.60 19.07
N HIS A 99 -11.95 -20.21 19.51
CA HIS A 99 -10.63 -20.75 19.17
C HIS A 99 -9.99 -20.34 17.82
N GLY A 100 -9.13 -19.31 17.89
CA GLY A 100 -7.86 -19.27 17.15
C GLY A 100 -7.87 -18.89 15.66
N ALA A 101 -9.01 -18.88 14.98
CA ALA A 101 -9.09 -18.45 13.58
C ALA A 101 -10.30 -17.53 13.35
N LYS A 102 -10.08 -16.22 13.44
CA LYS A 102 -11.03 -15.21 12.92
C LYS A 102 -10.98 -15.22 11.39
N VAL A 103 -11.50 -16.28 10.79
CA VAL A 103 -11.76 -16.33 9.35
C VAL A 103 -13.25 -16.04 9.18
N GLY A 104 -13.58 -14.93 8.51
CA GLY A 104 -14.92 -14.76 7.94
C GLY A 104 -15.72 -13.52 8.33
N GLY A 105 -15.22 -12.62 9.19
CA GLY A 105 -15.92 -11.35 9.41
C GLY A 105 -15.99 -10.57 8.10
N SER A 106 -17.18 -10.40 7.52
CA SER A 106 -17.37 -9.62 6.29
C SER A 106 -17.01 -8.17 6.57
N PHE A 107 -15.84 -7.76 6.06
CA PHE A 107 -15.25 -6.47 6.34
C PHE A 107 -15.75 -5.41 5.38
N ARG A 108 -17.07 -5.26 5.40
CA ARG A 108 -17.78 -4.38 4.50
C ARG A 108 -17.83 -2.97 5.05
N VAL A 109 -17.60 -2.02 4.16
CA VAL A 109 -17.56 -0.60 4.48
C VAL A 109 -18.45 0.18 3.53
N LYS A 110 -19.21 1.11 4.08
CA LYS A 110 -20.09 1.99 3.32
C LYS A 110 -19.38 3.31 3.04
N ILE A 111 -19.10 3.58 1.77
CA ILE A 111 -18.42 4.80 1.34
C ILE A 111 -19.46 5.76 0.72
N PRO A 112 -19.49 7.04 1.13
CA PRO A 112 -20.38 8.03 0.53
C PRO A 112 -20.06 8.18 -0.96
N PHE A 113 -21.07 7.95 -1.81
CA PHE A 113 -20.96 8.15 -3.26
C PHE A 113 -21.72 9.41 -3.65
N LEU A 114 -21.00 10.42 -4.14
CA LEU A 114 -21.56 11.62 -4.76
C LEU A 114 -21.72 11.37 -6.27
N GLY A 115 -22.70 10.57 -6.65
CA GLY A 115 -23.10 10.45 -8.06
C GLY A 115 -23.73 11.75 -8.58
N ASP A 116 -23.91 11.87 -9.90
CA ASP A 116 -24.61 12.96 -10.61
C ASP A 116 -26.12 13.09 -10.24
N THR A 117 -26.50 12.69 -9.04
CA THR A 117 -27.78 12.93 -8.38
C THR A 117 -28.00 14.40 -8.02
N LYS A 118 -27.18 15.34 -8.51
CA LYS A 118 -27.45 16.78 -8.39
C LYS A 118 -28.74 17.17 -9.12
N ALA A 119 -29.05 16.52 -10.25
CA ALA A 119 -30.22 16.86 -11.05
C ALA A 119 -31.57 16.47 -10.40
N SER A 120 -31.63 15.39 -9.60
CA SER A 120 -32.87 14.94 -8.96
C SER A 120 -33.09 15.53 -7.56
N VAL A 121 -32.02 15.97 -6.89
CA VAL A 121 -32.09 16.62 -5.57
C VAL A 121 -32.47 18.11 -5.69
N GLU A 122 -31.97 18.82 -6.69
CA GLU A 122 -32.34 20.24 -6.94
C GLU A 122 -33.86 20.41 -7.20
N ALA A 123 -34.50 19.41 -7.79
CA ALA A 123 -35.94 19.41 -8.04
C ALA A 123 -36.78 19.19 -6.76
N GLN A 124 -36.25 18.47 -5.76
CA GLN A 124 -36.91 18.26 -4.47
C GLN A 124 -36.69 19.44 -3.50
N ASP A 125 -35.52 20.10 -3.57
CA ASP A 125 -35.13 21.18 -2.65
C ASP A 125 -35.84 22.52 -2.90
N LYS A 126 -36.40 22.77 -4.08
CA LYS A 126 -37.24 23.98 -4.30
C LYS A 126 -38.59 23.92 -3.57
N ALA A 127 -39.04 22.75 -3.13
CA ALA A 127 -40.35 22.55 -2.50
C ALA A 127 -40.31 22.55 -0.96
N SER A 128 -39.14 22.39 -0.34
CA SER A 128 -39.00 22.36 1.13
C SER A 128 -37.66 22.93 1.55
N GLY A 129 -37.64 24.06 2.26
CA GLY A 129 -36.43 24.80 2.66
C GLY A 129 -35.48 24.12 3.65
N LYS A 130 -35.21 22.82 3.51
CA LYS A 130 -34.22 22.04 4.25
C LYS A 130 -33.23 21.44 3.25
N SER A 131 -32.04 22.01 3.16
CA SER A 131 -30.93 21.40 2.43
C SER A 131 -30.52 20.11 3.14
N SER A 132 -30.97 18.97 2.61
CA SER A 132 -30.56 17.64 3.03
C SER A 132 -29.96 16.96 1.81
N VAL A 133 -28.63 17.04 1.67
CA VAL A 133 -27.91 16.22 0.70
C VAL A 133 -28.10 14.76 1.14
N ARG A 134 -29.00 14.02 0.47
CA ARG A 134 -29.11 12.57 0.65
C ARG A 134 -27.82 11.93 0.11
N GLN A 135 -26.88 11.63 1.00
CA GLN A 135 -25.70 10.84 0.65
C GLN A 135 -26.13 9.38 0.48
N SER A 136 -26.07 8.88 -0.75
CA SER A 136 -26.14 7.43 -1.01
C SER A 136 -24.80 6.79 -0.66
N HIS A 137 -24.82 5.57 -0.10
CA HIS A 137 -23.61 4.81 0.21
C HIS A 137 -23.51 3.59 -0.71
N VAL A 138 -22.28 3.29 -1.14
CA VAL A 138 -21.94 2.03 -1.80
C VAL A 138 -21.19 1.16 -0.79
N GLU A 139 -21.56 -0.11 -0.73
CA GLU A 139 -20.96 -1.09 0.17
C GLU A 139 -19.82 -1.81 -0.55
N TYR A 140 -18.63 -1.77 0.04
CA TYR A 140 -17.41 -2.39 -0.49
C TYR A 140 -16.87 -3.39 0.51
N ASN A 141 -16.41 -4.55 0.06
CA ASN A 141 -15.75 -5.55 0.89
C ASN A 141 -14.24 -5.32 0.89
N LEU A 142 -13.68 -4.78 1.97
CA LEU A 142 -12.24 -4.55 2.05
C LEU A 142 -11.42 -5.84 2.12
N ALA A 143 -12.03 -7.01 2.27
CA ALA A 143 -11.31 -8.28 2.11
C ALA A 143 -10.97 -8.59 0.64
N LEU A 144 -11.51 -7.83 -0.32
CA LEU A 144 -11.28 -8.02 -1.75
C LEU A 144 -10.42 -6.88 -2.30
N ALA A 145 -9.25 -7.21 -2.86
CA ALA A 145 -8.36 -6.23 -3.48
C ALA A 145 -9.03 -5.46 -4.63
N GLN A 146 -9.97 -6.09 -5.35
CA GLN A 146 -10.76 -5.44 -6.40
C GLN A 146 -11.61 -4.29 -5.84
N ASP A 147 -12.43 -4.54 -4.81
CA ASP A 147 -13.25 -3.51 -4.17
C ASP A 147 -12.39 -2.36 -3.63
N VAL A 148 -11.25 -2.68 -3.00
CA VAL A 148 -10.29 -1.67 -2.55
C VAL A 148 -9.77 -0.83 -3.72
N SER A 149 -9.47 -1.47 -4.86
CA SER A 149 -9.01 -0.79 -6.07
C SER A 149 -10.08 0.17 -6.62
N GLU A 150 -11.34 -0.26 -6.67
CA GLU A 150 -12.47 0.58 -7.11
C GLU A 150 -12.65 1.82 -6.21
N VAL A 151 -12.49 1.64 -4.90
CA VAL A 151 -12.52 2.75 -3.94
C VAL A 151 -11.37 3.71 -4.19
N LEU A 152 -10.15 3.22 -4.37
CA LEU A 152 -8.99 4.07 -4.63
C LEU A 152 -9.17 4.88 -5.92
N HIS A 153 -9.63 4.24 -6.99
CA HIS A 153 -9.85 4.91 -8.28
C HIS A 153 -10.95 5.95 -8.25
N SER A 154 -12.09 5.64 -7.61
CA SER A 154 -13.20 6.59 -7.45
C SER A 154 -12.82 7.83 -6.63
N ASN A 155 -11.78 7.73 -5.79
CA ASN A 155 -11.21 8.84 -5.03
C ASN A 155 -9.99 9.49 -5.73
N GLY A 156 -9.77 9.20 -7.02
CA GLY A 156 -8.70 9.82 -7.80
C GLY A 156 -7.29 9.47 -7.34
N PHE A 157 -7.11 8.31 -6.69
CA PHE A 157 -5.81 7.87 -6.19
C PHE A 157 -4.82 7.64 -7.34
N ARG A 158 -3.63 8.23 -7.25
CA ARG A 158 -2.55 8.16 -8.27
C ARG A 158 -1.16 7.99 -7.65
N LYS A 159 -1.10 7.64 -6.36
CA LYS A 159 0.14 7.55 -5.59
C LYS A 159 0.67 6.12 -5.57
N TYR A 160 1.95 5.95 -5.26
CA TYR A 160 2.51 4.64 -4.91
C TYR A 160 2.08 4.22 -3.50
N ILE A 161 2.03 2.91 -3.25
CA ILE A 161 1.70 2.36 -1.92
C ILE A 161 2.93 1.67 -1.34
N VAL A 162 3.54 2.28 -0.31
CA VAL A 162 4.75 1.73 0.31
C VAL A 162 4.38 0.85 1.50
N LEU A 163 4.78 -0.42 1.48
CA LEU A 163 4.67 -1.34 2.61
C LEU A 163 6.04 -1.50 3.28
N GLU A 164 6.22 -0.95 4.48
CA GLU A 164 7.45 -1.12 5.26
C GLU A 164 7.34 -2.31 6.21
N ASN A 165 8.50 -2.90 6.55
CA ASN A 165 8.59 -4.03 7.49
C ASN A 165 7.75 -5.25 7.09
N PHE A 166 7.57 -5.50 5.80
CA PHE A 166 6.71 -6.58 5.28
C PHE A 166 7.08 -7.96 5.83
N HIS A 167 8.37 -8.20 6.11
CA HIS A 167 8.88 -9.42 6.75
C HIS A 167 8.33 -9.73 8.16
N TYR A 168 7.64 -8.79 8.82
CA TYR A 168 6.96 -9.04 10.10
C TYR A 168 5.61 -9.73 9.94
N LEU A 169 5.00 -9.67 8.75
CA LEU A 169 3.74 -10.34 8.48
C LEU A 169 3.93 -11.85 8.53
N SER A 170 2.89 -12.59 8.98
CA SER A 170 2.91 -14.04 8.94
C SER A 170 2.99 -14.56 7.50
N ASN A 171 3.43 -15.81 7.30
CA ASN A 171 3.52 -16.37 5.95
C ASN A 171 2.16 -16.38 5.23
N GLU A 172 1.08 -16.65 5.96
CA GLU A 172 -0.28 -16.65 5.45
C GLU A 172 -0.68 -15.25 4.95
N VAL A 173 -0.35 -14.21 5.71
CA VAL A 173 -0.60 -12.82 5.31
C VAL A 173 0.25 -12.41 4.12
N GLN A 174 1.54 -12.80 4.08
CA GLN A 174 2.41 -12.54 2.94
C GLN A 174 1.90 -13.22 1.67
N GLN A 175 1.41 -14.45 1.78
CA GLN A 175 0.81 -15.19 0.67
C GLN A 175 -0.48 -14.52 0.18
N SER A 176 -1.38 -14.14 1.10
CA SER A 176 -2.60 -13.39 0.76
C SER A 176 -2.27 -12.11 -0.01
N LEU A 177 -1.32 -11.31 0.50
CA LEU A 177 -0.90 -10.07 -0.15
C LEU A 177 -0.22 -10.32 -1.49
N ALA A 178 0.46 -11.45 -1.71
CA ALA A 178 1.02 -11.79 -3.02
C ALA A 178 -0.06 -11.98 -4.11
N TYR A 179 -1.22 -12.52 -3.75
CA TYR A 179 -2.38 -12.57 -4.66
C TYR A 179 -3.01 -11.19 -4.86
N ASP A 180 -3.17 -10.44 -3.77
CA ASP A 180 -3.75 -9.09 -3.83
C ASP A 180 -2.89 -8.13 -4.66
N LEU A 181 -1.56 -8.19 -4.55
CA LEU A 181 -0.61 -7.40 -5.34
C LEU A 181 -0.80 -7.61 -6.84
N ARG A 182 -1.07 -8.85 -7.28
CA ARG A 182 -1.38 -9.12 -8.69
C ARG A 182 -2.68 -8.42 -9.12
N ILE A 183 -3.70 -8.42 -8.27
CA ILE A 183 -4.97 -7.73 -8.54
C ILE A 183 -4.75 -6.22 -8.60
N PHE A 184 -4.06 -5.64 -7.60
CA PHE A 184 -3.75 -4.21 -7.58
C PHE A 184 -2.98 -3.77 -8.83
N GLN A 185 -2.01 -4.57 -9.27
CA GLN A 185 -1.27 -4.30 -10.50
C GLN A 185 -2.17 -4.31 -11.74
N ASP A 186 -3.10 -5.28 -11.85
CA ASP A 186 -4.09 -5.35 -12.93
C ASP A 186 -5.01 -4.10 -12.92
N HIS A 187 -5.16 -3.45 -11.75
CA HIS A 187 -5.84 -2.16 -11.57
C HIS A 187 -4.90 -0.94 -11.62
N HIS A 188 -3.64 -1.08 -12.07
CA HIS A 188 -2.65 0.00 -12.16
C HIS A 188 -2.32 0.69 -10.82
N LEU A 189 -2.38 -0.05 -9.72
CA LEU A 189 -1.98 0.39 -8.39
C LEU A 189 -0.67 -0.28 -8.02
N VAL A 190 0.41 0.51 -7.97
CA VAL A 190 1.77 -0.02 -7.76
C VAL A 190 2.15 0.06 -6.29
N PHE A 191 2.50 -1.08 -5.70
CA PHE A 191 3.08 -1.18 -4.39
C PHE A 191 4.61 -1.23 -4.44
N VAL A 192 5.21 -0.67 -3.39
CA VAL A 192 6.63 -0.75 -3.11
C VAL A 192 6.82 -1.46 -1.77
N VAL A 193 7.19 -2.73 -1.83
CA VAL A 193 7.32 -3.62 -0.67
C VAL A 193 8.76 -3.59 -0.15
N LEU A 194 8.93 -3.14 1.09
CA LEU A 194 10.22 -3.09 1.79
C LEU A 194 10.29 -4.17 2.88
N GLY A 195 11.33 -5.02 2.81
CA GLY A 195 11.49 -6.15 3.72
C GLY A 195 12.92 -6.45 4.15
N ILE A 196 13.04 -7.32 5.16
CA ILE A 196 14.28 -8.02 5.50
C ILE A 196 14.00 -9.51 5.31
N TRP A 197 14.33 -10.05 4.14
CA TRP A 197 14.34 -11.50 3.92
C TRP A 197 15.56 -11.88 3.08
N ARG A 198 16.01 -13.13 3.26
CA ARG A 198 17.22 -13.66 2.62
C ARG A 198 16.92 -14.31 1.25
N GLU A 199 15.69 -14.75 1.04
CA GLU A 199 15.28 -15.50 -0.14
C GLU A 199 14.76 -14.58 -1.22
N ALA A 200 15.41 -14.58 -2.38
CA ALA A 200 14.90 -13.92 -3.58
C ALA A 200 13.61 -14.60 -4.06
N ASN A 201 12.76 -13.88 -4.79
CA ASN A 201 11.53 -14.39 -5.39
C ASN A 201 10.48 -14.90 -4.39
N ARG A 202 10.54 -14.49 -3.10
CA ARG A 202 9.63 -15.01 -2.06
C ARG A 202 8.14 -14.79 -2.40
N LEU A 203 7.78 -13.61 -2.92
CA LEU A 203 6.39 -13.36 -3.32
C LEU A 203 5.99 -14.14 -4.57
N VAL A 204 6.93 -14.34 -5.51
CA VAL A 204 6.71 -15.17 -6.70
C VAL A 204 6.52 -16.65 -6.33
N GLN A 205 7.20 -17.13 -5.28
CA GLN A 205 6.98 -18.48 -4.74
C GLN A 205 5.57 -18.65 -4.15
N PHE A 206 5.02 -17.59 -3.55
CA PHE A 206 3.63 -17.60 -3.07
C PHE A 206 2.62 -17.48 -4.20
N ASN A 207 2.90 -16.66 -5.21
CA ASN A 207 2.05 -16.45 -6.37
C ASN A 207 2.88 -16.39 -7.65
N GLY A 208 2.91 -17.50 -8.40
CA GLY A 208 3.70 -17.63 -9.63
C GLY A 208 3.32 -16.63 -10.72
N ASP A 209 2.09 -16.08 -10.70
CA ASP A 209 1.66 -15.05 -11.64
C ASP A 209 2.52 -13.78 -11.54
N LEU A 210 3.20 -13.56 -10.41
CA LEU A 210 4.06 -12.40 -10.20
C LEU A 210 5.41 -12.45 -10.94
N LEU A 211 5.77 -13.56 -11.57
CA LEU A 211 7.12 -13.80 -12.11
C LEU A 211 7.65 -12.66 -13.01
N ASP A 212 6.83 -12.17 -13.93
CA ASP A 212 7.19 -11.07 -14.86
C ASP A 212 6.60 -9.71 -14.45
N ARG A 213 5.95 -9.66 -13.29
CA ARG A 213 5.17 -8.51 -12.78
C ARG A 213 5.82 -7.82 -11.59
N VAL A 214 6.91 -8.39 -11.09
CA VAL A 214 7.66 -7.90 -9.95
C VAL A 214 9.05 -7.47 -10.39
N THR A 215 9.53 -6.35 -9.87
CA THR A 215 10.94 -5.97 -9.98
C THR A 215 11.62 -6.02 -8.61
N GLU A 216 12.54 -6.97 -8.44
CA GLU A 216 13.29 -7.16 -7.20
C GLU A 216 14.61 -6.37 -7.16
N SER A 217 14.89 -5.69 -6.06
CA SER A 217 16.18 -5.03 -5.81
C SER A 217 16.80 -5.48 -4.50
N VAL A 218 17.94 -6.18 -4.58
CA VAL A 218 18.74 -6.59 -3.42
C VAL A 218 19.56 -5.42 -2.91
N TRP A 219 19.32 -5.03 -1.67
CA TRP A 219 20.07 -4.01 -0.99
C TRP A 219 21.22 -4.66 -0.17
N GLY A 220 22.47 -4.34 -0.51
CA GLY A 220 23.67 -4.79 0.21
C GLY A 220 24.58 -5.78 -0.51
N GLN A 221 24.22 -6.27 -1.71
CA GLN A 221 25.14 -7.05 -2.55
C GLN A 221 25.58 -6.23 -3.77
N ILE A 222 26.67 -5.46 -3.61
CA ILE A 222 27.53 -5.12 -4.74
C ILE A 222 28.53 -6.28 -4.82
N LYS A 223 28.24 -7.30 -5.63
CA LYS A 223 29.35 -8.08 -6.16
C LYS A 223 29.99 -7.19 -7.22
N ASN A 224 31.23 -6.79 -6.98
CA ASN A 224 32.11 -6.36 -8.05
C ASN A 224 32.15 -7.50 -9.07
N SER A 225 31.41 -7.37 -10.17
CA SER A 225 31.68 -8.14 -11.38
C SER A 225 32.89 -7.50 -12.04
N SER A 226 34.05 -7.82 -11.49
CA SER A 226 35.33 -7.75 -12.17
C SER A 226 35.83 -9.18 -12.31
N HIS A 227 35.51 -9.80 -13.44
CA HIS A 227 36.40 -10.62 -14.28
C HIS A 227 35.74 -10.83 -15.64
#